data_AF-A0A3B0TDQ0-F1
#
_entry.id   AF-A0A3B0TDQ0-F1
#
_cell.length_a   1.000
_cell.length_b   1.000
_cell.length_c   1.000
_cell.angle_alpha   90.00
_cell.angle_beta   90.00
_cell.angle_gamma   90.00
#
_symmetry.space_group_name_H-M   'P 1'
#
loop_
_entity.id
_entity.type
_entity.pdbx_description
1 polymer ?
#
loop_
_entity_poly.entity_id
_entity_poly.type
_entity_poly.pdbx_seq_one_letter_code
_entity_poly.pdbx_strand_id
1 'polypeptide(L)'
;MEKNTPLHLQEIVYGSPDSIISRHISKLEKEGTLRKIASRLYTSNLEDSPEDIIRRNIFSILGNQYPRAILSHRSAFEFKPTTSGQLFVTYTCY
;
A
#
# COMPACT_ATOMS: atom_id res chain seq x y z
N MET A 1 -32.93 -12.58 1.91
CA MET A 1 -32.27 -11.45 1.21
C MET A 1 -31.29 -10.85 2.19
N GLU A 2 -30.08 -11.40 2.23
CA GLU A 2 -29.03 -10.88 3.12
C GLU A 2 -28.49 -9.58 2.54
N LYS A 3 -28.38 -8.60 3.43
CA LYS A 3 -28.20 -7.18 3.15
C LYS A 3 -26.81 -6.94 2.54
N ASN A 4 -26.73 -6.00 1.59
CA ASN A 4 -25.49 -5.43 1.09
C ASN A 4 -24.68 -4.87 2.26
N THR A 5 -23.82 -5.69 2.86
CA THR A 5 -22.81 -5.22 3.80
C THR A 5 -21.84 -4.36 2.98
N PRO A 6 -21.64 -3.08 3.33
CA PRO A 6 -20.68 -2.26 2.62
C PRO A 6 -19.32 -2.95 2.69
N LEU A 7 -18.73 -3.22 1.52
CA LEU A 7 -17.38 -3.77 1.40
C LEU A 7 -16.43 -2.76 2.06
N HIS A 8 -16.02 -3.03 3.30
CA HIS A 8 -15.03 -2.21 3.98
C HIS A 8 -13.64 -2.52 3.39
N LEU A 9 -13.34 -1.87 2.27
CA LEU A 9 -12.04 -1.96 1.62
C LEU A 9 -10.99 -1.28 2.49
N GLN A 10 -9.85 -1.96 2.68
CA GLN A 10 -8.67 -1.30 3.22
C GLN A 10 -8.27 -0.12 2.32
N GLU A 11 -7.70 0.94 2.90
CA GLU A 11 -7.28 2.12 2.15
C GLU A 11 -6.24 1.77 1.08
N ILE A 12 -5.40 0.76 1.33
CA ILE A 12 -4.43 0.22 0.37
C ILE A 12 -4.83 -1.18 -0.08
N VAL A 13 -4.78 -1.40 -1.39
CA VAL A 13 -4.96 -2.71 -2.03
C VAL A 13 -3.70 -3.06 -2.83
N TYR A 14 -3.11 -4.22 -2.52
CA TYR A 14 -1.89 -4.71 -3.18
C TYR A 14 -2.22 -5.56 -4.40
N GLY A 15 -1.47 -5.37 -5.49
CA GLY A 15 -1.59 -6.17 -6.69
C GLY A 15 -1.08 -7.60 -6.47
N SER A 16 -1.91 -8.58 -6.82
CA SER A 16 -1.60 -10.01 -6.63
C SER A 16 -1.07 -10.67 -7.91
N PRO A 17 -0.14 -11.64 -7.82
CA PRO A 17 0.20 -12.50 -8.95
C PRO A 17 -0.88 -13.54 -9.26
N ASP A 18 -1.82 -13.78 -8.34
CA ASP A 18 -2.99 -14.63 -8.58
C ASP A 18 -3.90 -13.98 -9.63
N SER A 19 -4.20 -14.73 -10.70
CA SER A 19 -4.93 -14.22 -11.86
C SER A 19 -6.38 -13.87 -11.52
N ILE A 20 -7.02 -14.57 -10.59
CA ILE A 20 -8.40 -14.31 -10.16
C ILE A 20 -8.44 -13.01 -9.36
N ILE A 21 -7.53 -12.85 -8.39
CA ILE A 21 -7.43 -11.63 -7.57
C ILE A 21 -7.07 -10.43 -8.45
N SER A 22 -6.09 -10.57 -9.34
CA SER A 22 -5.68 -9.52 -10.26
C SER A 22 -6.82 -9.05 -11.17
N ARG A 23 -7.64 -9.98 -11.68
CA ARG A 23 -8.83 -9.65 -12.47
C ARG A 23 -9.88 -8.91 -11.65
N HIS A 24 -10.06 -9.28 -10.37
CA HIS A 24 -11.00 -8.59 -9.49
C HIS A 24 -10.54 -7.15 -9.20
N ILE A 25 -9.26 -6.95 -8.87
CA ILE A 25 -8.69 -5.61 -8.68
C ILE A 25 -8.87 -4.76 -9.95
N SER A 26 -8.55 -5.32 -11.12
CA SER A 26 -8.72 -4.63 -12.41
C SER A 26 -10.18 -4.27 -12.70
N LYS A 27 -11.14 -5.08 -12.24
CA LYS A 27 -12.58 -4.79 -12.36
C LYS A 27 -12.95 -3.60 -11.47
N LEU A 28 -12.54 -3.63 -10.20
CA LEU A 28 -12.82 -2.55 -9.23
C LEU A 28 -12.16 -1.22 -9.65
N GLU A 29 -10.98 -1.27 -10.25
CA GLU A 29 -10.31 -0.11 -10.83
C GLU A 29 -11.13 0.49 -11.97
N LYS A 30 -11.62 -0.34 -12.90
CA LYS A 30 -12.47 0.10 -14.03
C LYS A 30 -13.81 0.65 -13.58
N GLU A 31 -14.36 0.12 -12.49
CA GLU A 31 -15.60 0.60 -11.88
C GLU A 31 -15.41 1.92 -11.11
N GLY A 32 -14.17 2.38 -10.95
CA GLY A 32 -13.85 3.62 -10.23
C GLY A 32 -13.85 3.47 -8.71
N THR A 33 -14.07 2.27 -8.18
CA THR A 33 -14.02 1.96 -6.75
C THR A 33 -12.58 1.94 -6.22
N LEU A 34 -11.61 1.63 -7.10
CA LEU A 34 -10.19 1.72 -6.81
C LEU A 34 -9.49 2.67 -7.77
N ARG A 35 -8.47 3.36 -7.29
CA ARG A 35 -7.54 4.16 -8.09
C ARG A 35 -6.13 3.61 -7.95
N LYS A 36 -5.42 3.47 -9.07
CA LYS A 36 -3.99 3.11 -9.05
C LYS A 36 -3.13 4.30 -8.63
N ILE A 37 -2.22 4.09 -7.68
CA ILE A 37 -1.33 5.13 -7.15
C ILE A 37 0.16 4.82 -7.36
N ALA A 38 0.52 3.54 -7.54
CA ALA A 38 1.87 3.13 -7.93
C ALA A 38 1.86 1.74 -8.61
N SER A 39 3.04 1.19 -8.92
CA SER A 39 3.13 -0.17 -9.45
C SER A 39 2.57 -1.18 -8.44
N ARG A 40 1.57 -1.95 -8.87
CA ARG A 40 0.86 -2.94 -8.03
C ARG A 40 0.30 -2.37 -6.73
N LEU A 41 -0.01 -1.08 -6.70
CA LEU A 41 -0.55 -0.39 -5.54
C LEU A 41 -1.79 0.42 -5.94
N TYR A 42 -2.90 0.11 -5.29
CA TYR A 42 -4.20 0.72 -5.51
C TYR A 42 -4.75 1.23 -4.19
N THR A 43 -5.70 2.15 -4.27
CA THR A 43 -6.38 2.72 -3.11
C THR A 43 -7.88 2.82 -3.34
N SER A 44 -8.65 2.61 -2.27
CA SER A 44 -10.09 2.89 -2.22
C SER A 44 -10.39 4.35 -1.86
N ASN A 45 -9.38 5.13 -1.44
CA ASN A 45 -9.51 6.56 -1.18
C ASN A 45 -9.32 7.34 -2.49
N LEU A 46 -10.41 7.92 -2.97
CA LEU A 46 -10.44 8.65 -4.25
C LEU A 46 -10.24 10.16 -4.08
N GLU A 47 -10.27 10.66 -2.85
CA GLU A 47 -10.30 12.09 -2.53
C GLU A 47 -8.89 12.62 -2.26
N ASP A 48 -8.15 11.93 -1.38
CA ASP A 48 -6.84 12.38 -0.95
C ASP A 48 -5.78 12.23 -2.05
N SER A 49 -4.71 13.01 -1.93
CA SER A 49 -3.57 12.90 -2.85
C SER A 49 -2.86 11.55 -2.66
N PRO A 50 -2.28 10.98 -3.74
CA PRO A 50 -1.48 9.75 -3.64
C PRO A 50 -0.35 9.86 -2.61
N GLU A 51 0.29 11.02 -2.49
CA GLU A 51 1.41 11.27 -1.58
C GLU A 51 0.98 11.15 -0.11
N ASP A 52 -0.19 11.69 0.24
CA ASP A 52 -0.71 11.64 1.61
C ASP A 52 -1.15 10.22 1.99
N ILE A 53 -1.80 9.52 1.06
CA ILE A 53 -2.18 8.11 1.24
C ILE A 53 -0.93 7.25 1.45
N ILE A 54 0.10 7.42 0.61
CA ILE A 54 1.37 6.68 0.73
C ILE A 54 2.05 6.99 2.06
N ARG A 55 2.09 8.28 2.47
CA ARG A 55 2.73 8.69 3.72
C ARG A 55 2.08 8.05 4.95
N ARG A 56 0.74 8.01 5.01
CA ARG A 56 0.00 7.39 6.13
C ARG A 56 0.18 5.87 6.18
N ASN A 57 0.35 5.23 5.02
CA ASN A 57 0.44 3.77 4.90
C ASN A 57 1.87 3.25 4.67
N ILE A 58 2.88 4.10 4.81
CA ILE A 58 4.25 3.81 4.33
C ILE A 58 4.84 2.51 4.90
N PHE A 59 4.60 2.22 6.18
CA PHE A 59 5.12 1.01 6.82
C PHE A 59 4.40 -0.27 6.37
N SER A 60 3.09 -0.19 6.11
CA SER A 60 2.34 -1.32 5.54
C SER A 60 2.84 -1.63 4.12
N ILE A 61 3.04 -0.58 3.31
CA ILE A 61 3.54 -0.69 1.95
C ILE A 61 4.95 -1.30 1.95
N LEU A 62 5.84 -0.81 2.82
CA LEU A 62 7.19 -1.35 2.96
C LEU A 62 7.19 -2.82 3.38
N GLY A 63 6.34 -3.20 4.35
CA GLY A 63 6.23 -4.59 4.79
C GLY A 63 5.75 -5.54 3.69
N ASN A 64 4.90 -5.06 2.78
CA ASN A 64 4.43 -5.84 1.63
C ASN A 64 5.48 -5.93 0.51
N GLN A 65 6.07 -4.80 0.12
CA GLN A 65 6.98 -4.71 -1.03
C GLN A 65 8.39 -5.22 -0.72
N TYR A 66 8.85 -5.02 0.51
CA TYR A 66 10.19 -5.38 0.99
C TYR A 66 10.07 -6.33 2.20
N PRO A 67 9.52 -7.53 2.00
CA PRO A 67 9.28 -8.46 3.11
C PRO A 67 10.61 -8.82 3.78
N ARG A 68 10.62 -8.86 5.12
CA ARG A 68 11.80 -9.10 5.97
C ARG A 68 12.84 -7.98 6.01
N ALA A 69 12.62 -6.88 5.30
CA ALA A 69 13.47 -5.70 5.47
C ALA A 69 13.21 -5.08 6.85
N ILE A 70 14.27 -4.57 7.47
CA ILE A 70 14.24 -3.93 8.79
C ILE A 70 14.60 -2.46 8.60
N LEU A 71 13.86 -1.56 9.25
CA LEU A 71 14.23 -0.14 9.29
C LEU A 71 15.64 0.03 9.86
N SER A 72 16.44 0.89 9.25
CA SER A 72 17.85 1.08 9.64
C SER A 72 18.21 2.57 9.76
N HIS A 73 19.42 2.84 10.27
CA HIS A 73 19.96 4.20 10.43
C HIS A 73 18.98 5.12 11.20
N ARG A 74 18.88 6.40 10.80
CA ARG A 74 17.93 7.34 11.40
C ARG A 74 16.46 6.94 11.21
N SER A 75 16.13 6.16 10.18
CA SER A 75 14.75 5.71 9.94
C SER A 75 14.26 4.76 11.02
N ALA A 76 15.17 3.93 11.56
CA ALA A 76 14.87 3.04 12.68
C ALA A 76 14.58 3.82 13.97
N PHE A 77 15.27 4.94 14.18
CA PHE A 77 15.16 5.73 15.40
C PHE A 77 13.96 6.68 15.36
N GLU A 78 13.76 7.38 14.25
CA GLU A 78 12.72 8.42 14.15
C GLU A 78 11.36 7.88 13.71
N PHE A 79 11.32 6.66 13.16
CA PHE A 79 10.10 6.00 12.68
C PHE A 79 9.26 6.89 11.74
N LYS A 80 9.94 7.69 10.93
CA LYS A 80 9.37 8.56 9.90
C LYS A 80 10.39 8.77 8.78
N PRO A 81 9.93 9.13 7.56
CA PRO A 81 10.84 9.54 6.50
C PRO A 81 11.74 10.70 6.94
N THR A 82 12.95 10.77 6.38
CA THR A 82 13.85 11.91 6.56
C THR A 82 13.23 13.20 6.04
N THR A 83 13.85 14.35 6.31
CA THR A 83 13.44 15.66 5.74
C THR A 83 13.41 15.64 4.21
N SER A 84 14.22 14.81 3.55
CA SER A 84 14.22 14.58 2.11
C SER A 84 13.18 13.55 1.63
N GLY A 85 12.35 13.01 2.52
CA GLY A 85 11.32 12.02 2.20
C GLY A 85 11.84 10.59 2.02
N GLN A 86 13.03 10.27 2.52
CA GLN A 86 13.66 8.96 2.34
C GLN A 86 13.44 8.05 3.56
N LEU A 87 13.29 6.75 3.32
CA LEU A 87 13.34 5.72 4.34
C LEU A 87 14.45 4.73 4.01
N PHE A 88 15.22 4.36 5.03
CA PHE A 88 16.32 3.43 4.92
C PHE A 88 15.93 2.11 5.57
N VAL A 89 16.02 1.04 4.78
CA VAL A 89 15.79 -0.34 5.22
C VAL A 89 17.02 -1.18 4.88
N THR A 90 17.27 -2.23 5.66
CA THR A 90 18.32 -3.20 5.39
C THR A 90 17.77 -4.60 5.44
N TYR A 91 18.39 -5.51 4.71
CA TYR A 91 18.23 -6.94 4.90
C TYR A 91 19.34 -7.43 5.81
N THR A 92 19.00 -8.21 6.83
CA THR A 92 19.99 -9.00 7.55
C THR A 92 20.29 -10.24 6.73
N CYS A 93 21.54 -10.40 6.30
CA CYS A 93 22.02 -11.67 5.77
C CYS A 93 22.15 -12.65 6.94
N TYR A 94 21.37 -13.73 6.91
CA TYR A 94 21.58 -14.94 7.73
C TYR A 94 21.89 -16.09 6.79
#